data_AF-A0A7S1UV98-F1
#
_entry.id   AF-A0A7S1UV98-F1
#
_cell.length_a   1.000
_cell.length_b   1.000
_cell.length_c   1.000
_cell.angle_alpha   90.00
_cell.angle_beta   90.00
_cell.angle_gamma   90.00
#
_symmetry.space_group_name_H-M   'P 1'
#
loop_
_entity.id
_entity.type
_entity.pdbx_description
1 polymer ?
#
loop_
_entity_poly.entity_id
_entity_poly.type
_entity_poly.pdbx_seq_one_letter_code
_entity_poly.pdbx_strand_id
1 'polypeptide(L)'
;AVFAATEYSISTDKQSYVVGEHITIEYGFNGPTLDPEDFVGISFEDYGTLEALRMFRYTCGSFEQTCSDETITTEEFTLYEDAEWPLPPGTYHVTLNGQAFVDIIYARTTITIVEEKGTVSPS
;
A
#
# COMPACT_ATOMS: atom_id res chain seq x y z
N ALA A 1 -1.32 25.47 -24.19
CA ALA A 1 -2.07 24.46 -23.41
C ALA A 1 -1.57 24.56 -21.97
N VAL A 2 -2.48 24.62 -20.99
CA VAL A 2 -2.10 24.36 -19.60
C VAL A 2 -1.96 22.85 -19.52
N PHE A 3 -0.75 22.35 -19.27
CA PHE A 3 -0.58 20.95 -18.93
C PHE A 3 -1.09 20.81 -17.49
N ALA A 4 -2.14 20.01 -17.29
CA ALA A 4 -2.52 19.62 -15.94
C ALA A 4 -1.32 18.91 -15.30
N ALA A 5 -0.99 19.25 -14.06
CA ALA A 5 0.04 18.53 -13.33
C ALA A 5 -0.48 17.10 -13.08
N THR A 6 0.37 16.10 -13.31
CA THR A 6 0.07 14.74 -12.89
C THR A 6 -0.01 14.73 -11.36
N GLU A 7 -1.14 14.30 -10.82
CA GLU A 7 -1.36 14.18 -9.38
C GLU A 7 -1.58 12.71 -9.05
N TYR A 8 -0.87 12.21 -8.03
CA TYR A 8 -1.04 10.87 -7.50
C TYR A 8 -1.41 10.98 -6.03
N SER A 9 -2.34 10.16 -5.57
CA SER A 9 -2.78 10.13 -4.18
C SER A 9 -2.84 8.70 -3.66
N ILE A 10 -2.50 8.53 -2.38
CA ILE A 10 -2.76 7.31 -1.64
C ILE A 10 -3.14 7.66 -0.20
N SER A 11 -4.13 6.96 0.33
CA SER A 11 -4.58 7.13 1.70
C SER A 11 -5.11 5.81 2.26
N THR A 12 -5.26 5.78 3.57
CA THR A 12 -5.81 4.65 4.31
C THR A 12 -6.97 5.11 5.17
N ASP A 13 -7.88 4.20 5.53
CA ASP A 13 -9.04 4.55 6.37
C ASP A 13 -8.64 5.01 7.78
N LYS A 14 -7.48 4.57 8.27
CA LYS A 14 -6.89 4.95 9.56
C LYS A 14 -5.37 5.05 9.44
N GLN A 15 -4.73 5.62 10.45
CA GLN A 15 -3.27 5.64 10.57
C GLN A 15 -2.74 4.65 11.63
N SER A 16 -3.63 3.97 12.36
CA SER A 16 -3.25 2.97 13.35
C SER A 16 -4.25 1.82 13.35
N TYR A 17 -3.72 0.59 13.34
CA TYR A 17 -4.46 -0.67 13.23
C TYR A 17 -3.96 -1.64 14.29
N VAL A 18 -4.84 -2.48 14.82
CA VAL A 18 -4.39 -3.62 15.63
C VAL A 18 -3.87 -4.76 14.72
N VAL A 19 -2.98 -5.60 15.23
CA VAL A 19 -2.49 -6.79 14.50
C VAL A 19 -3.69 -7.59 13.94
N GLY A 20 -3.69 -7.81 12.63
CA GLY A 20 -4.72 -8.56 11.90
C GLY A 20 -5.97 -7.78 11.53
N GLU A 21 -6.06 -6.50 11.89
CA GLU A 21 -7.13 -5.62 11.40
C GLU A 21 -7.00 -5.38 9.89
N HIS A 22 -8.14 -5.30 9.20
CA HIS A 22 -8.15 -4.97 7.78
C HIS A 22 -7.76 -3.52 7.55
N ILE A 23 -6.92 -3.31 6.54
CA ILE A 23 -6.49 -1.98 6.12
C ILE A 23 -7.19 -1.69 4.79
N THR A 24 -7.97 -0.62 4.74
CA THR A 24 -8.57 -0.14 3.50
C THR A 24 -7.69 0.95 2.92
N ILE A 25 -7.32 0.81 1.65
CA ILE A 25 -6.41 1.70 0.94
C ILE A 25 -7.16 2.28 -0.26
N GLU A 26 -7.16 3.59 -0.37
CA GLU A 26 -7.67 4.32 -1.53
C GLU A 26 -6.51 4.97 -2.26
N TYR A 27 -6.39 4.70 -3.56
CA TYR A 27 -5.39 5.34 -4.42
C TYR A 27 -6.06 5.91 -5.67
N GLY A 28 -5.45 6.96 -6.20
CA GLY A 28 -5.94 7.61 -7.41
C GLY A 28 -4.87 8.40 -8.14
N PHE A 29 -5.12 8.69 -9.41
CA PHE A 29 -4.20 9.42 -10.26
C PHE A 29 -4.93 10.28 -11.28
N ASN A 30 -4.48 11.52 -11.44
CA ASN A 30 -4.97 12.45 -12.45
C ASN A 30 -3.83 12.76 -13.43
N GLY A 31 -3.74 11.99 -14.52
CA GLY A 31 -2.66 12.10 -15.50
C GLY A 31 -2.63 10.93 -16.49
N PRO A 32 -1.48 10.61 -17.13
CA PRO A 32 -1.38 9.42 -17.96
C PRO A 32 -1.72 8.18 -17.12
N THR A 33 -2.38 7.21 -17.75
CA THR A 33 -2.72 5.92 -17.13
C THR A 33 -1.46 5.30 -16.50
N LEU A 34 -1.59 4.77 -15.29
CA LEU A 34 -0.57 3.92 -14.67
C LEU A 34 -0.15 2.80 -15.63
N ASP A 35 1.09 2.35 -15.51
CA ASP A 35 1.52 1.15 -16.21
C ASP A 35 0.85 -0.08 -15.57
N PRO A 36 0.48 -1.12 -16.33
CA PRO A 36 -0.04 -2.36 -15.77
C PRO A 36 0.85 -3.04 -14.72
N GLU A 37 2.14 -2.71 -14.68
CA GLU A 37 3.10 -3.17 -13.68
C GLU A 37 3.25 -2.25 -12.45
N ASP A 38 2.58 -1.10 -12.44
CA ASP A 38 2.52 -0.23 -11.26
C ASP A 38 1.75 -0.96 -10.13
N PHE A 39 2.13 -0.69 -8.88
CA PHE A 39 1.59 -1.42 -7.74
C PHE A 39 1.44 -0.59 -6.48
N VAL A 40 0.44 -0.96 -5.67
CA VAL A 40 0.33 -0.53 -4.28
C VAL A 40 1.12 -1.50 -3.41
N GLY A 41 1.97 -0.98 -2.52
CA GLY A 41 2.82 -1.77 -1.63
C GLY A 41 2.69 -1.37 -0.17
N ILE A 42 2.98 -2.31 0.74
CA ILE A 42 3.19 -2.05 2.16
C ILE A 42 4.61 -2.49 2.55
N SER A 43 5.41 -1.60 3.14
CA SER A 43 6.81 -1.83 3.51
C SER A 43 7.16 -1.30 4.91
N PHE A 44 8.19 -1.85 5.56
CA PHE A 44 8.65 -1.40 6.88
C PHE A 44 9.42 -0.07 6.86
N GLU A 45 10.12 0.20 5.76
CA GLU A 45 10.93 1.39 5.58
C GLU A 45 10.39 2.22 4.40
N ASP A 46 10.75 3.50 4.38
CA ASP A 46 10.61 4.32 3.17
C ASP A 46 11.33 3.56 2.05
N TYR A 47 10.53 3.10 1.10
CA TYR A 47 10.91 2.06 0.16
C TYR A 47 12.15 2.47 -0.67
N GLY A 48 13.06 1.51 -0.85
CA GLY A 48 14.31 1.66 -1.60
C GLY A 48 15.00 0.33 -1.94
N THR A 49 14.52 -0.79 -1.37
CA THR A 49 14.87 -2.16 -1.78
C THR A 49 13.63 -3.05 -1.71
N LEU A 50 13.53 -4.05 -2.60
CA LEU A 50 12.45 -5.07 -2.58
C LEU A 50 12.37 -5.83 -1.24
N GLU A 51 13.48 -5.90 -0.50
CA GLU A 51 13.59 -6.58 0.82
C GLU A 51 12.71 -5.94 1.90
N ALA A 52 12.35 -4.66 1.77
CA ALA A 52 11.46 -3.98 2.70
C ALA A 52 9.97 -4.25 2.40
N LEU A 53 9.65 -4.78 1.20
CA LEU A 53 8.28 -5.08 0.80
C LEU A 53 7.72 -6.22 1.64
N ARG A 54 6.47 -6.10 2.07
CA ARG A 54 5.75 -7.18 2.74
C ARG A 54 4.61 -7.71 1.92
N MET A 55 3.91 -6.83 1.25
CA MET A 55 2.82 -7.22 0.38
C MET A 55 2.57 -6.16 -0.67
N PHE A 56 2.01 -6.59 -1.79
CA PHE A 56 1.70 -5.72 -2.91
C PHE A 56 0.45 -6.18 -3.68
N ARG A 57 -0.09 -5.26 -4.47
CA ARG A 57 -1.14 -5.51 -5.46
C ARG A 57 -0.88 -4.61 -6.67
N TYR A 58 -0.88 -5.18 -7.87
CA TYR A 58 -0.81 -4.38 -9.10
C TYR A 58 -2.07 -3.51 -9.26
N THR A 59 -1.89 -2.26 -9.69
CA THR A 59 -2.95 -1.23 -9.74
C THR A 59 -4.00 -1.50 -10.82
N CYS A 60 -3.71 -2.38 -11.76
CA CYS A 60 -4.58 -2.63 -12.91
C CYS A 60 -5.25 -4.00 -12.80
N GLY A 61 -5.00 -4.74 -11.71
CA GLY A 61 -5.45 -6.11 -11.48
C GLY A 61 -4.86 -7.15 -12.44
N SER A 62 -4.54 -6.77 -13.68
CA SER A 62 -3.81 -7.56 -14.67
C SER A 62 -3.12 -6.67 -15.73
N PHE A 63 -2.16 -7.26 -16.44
CA PHE A 63 -1.35 -6.61 -17.49
C PHE A 63 -2.16 -6.14 -18.71
N GLU A 64 -3.40 -6.56 -18.87
CA GLU A 64 -4.24 -6.28 -20.05
C GLU A 64 -5.32 -5.21 -19.77
N GLN A 65 -5.41 -4.71 -18.54
CA GLN A 65 -6.46 -3.78 -18.12
C GLN A 65 -5.98 -2.33 -18.10
N THR A 66 -6.93 -1.41 -18.34
CA THR A 66 -6.71 0.01 -18.07
C THR A 66 -6.86 0.24 -16.57
N CYS A 67 -5.84 0.82 -15.97
CA CYS A 67 -5.83 1.12 -14.55
C CYS A 67 -6.86 2.22 -14.25
N SER A 68 -7.47 2.16 -13.07
CA SER A 68 -8.38 3.18 -12.56
C SER A 68 -8.09 3.46 -11.10
N ASP A 69 -8.59 4.59 -10.60
CA ASP A 69 -8.66 4.83 -9.17
C ASP A 69 -9.46 3.69 -8.51
N GLU A 70 -9.04 3.25 -7.33
CA GLU A 70 -9.64 2.10 -6.66
C GLU A 70 -9.52 2.17 -5.14
N THR A 71 -10.47 1.54 -4.47
CA THR A 71 -10.42 1.23 -3.05
C THR A 71 -10.19 -0.27 -2.89
N ILE A 72 -9.11 -0.65 -2.24
CA ILE A 72 -8.68 -2.03 -2.05
C ILE A 72 -8.50 -2.34 -0.57
N THR A 73 -8.53 -3.62 -0.23
CA THR A 73 -8.22 -4.09 1.14
C THR A 73 -7.01 -5.00 1.15
N THR A 74 -6.36 -5.18 2.30
CA THR A 74 -5.21 -6.08 2.46
C THR A 74 -5.50 -7.55 2.10
N GLU A 75 -6.76 -7.97 2.00
CA GLU A 75 -7.12 -9.31 1.53
C GLU A 75 -6.81 -9.52 0.04
N GLU A 76 -6.72 -8.44 -0.73
CA GLU A 76 -6.45 -8.47 -2.16
C GLU A 76 -4.96 -8.44 -2.49
N PHE A 77 -4.10 -8.35 -1.47
CA PHE A 77 -2.67 -8.25 -1.63
C PHE A 77 -2.02 -9.64 -1.72
N THR A 78 -0.93 -9.71 -2.47
CA THR A 78 -0.02 -10.85 -2.49
C THR A 78 1.11 -10.60 -1.50
N LEU A 79 1.39 -11.58 -0.62
CA LEU A 79 2.57 -11.56 0.24
C LEU A 79 3.84 -11.66 -0.59
N TYR A 80 4.84 -10.85 -0.26
CA TYR A 80 6.13 -10.83 -0.94
C TYR A 80 7.15 -11.70 -0.20
N GLU A 81 7.79 -12.63 -0.91
CA GLU A 81 8.84 -13.52 -0.39
C GLU A 81 8.47 -14.24 0.92
N ASP A 82 9.14 -13.90 2.03
CA ASP A 82 9.01 -14.49 3.35
C ASP A 82 8.09 -13.69 4.29
N ALA A 83 7.40 -12.67 3.76
CA ALA A 83 6.47 -11.88 4.55
C ALA A 83 5.30 -12.71 5.07
N GLU A 84 4.87 -12.39 6.29
CA GLU A 84 3.77 -13.07 6.98
C GLU A 84 2.58 -12.11 7.18
N TRP A 85 1.37 -12.68 7.15
CA TRP A 85 0.14 -12.02 7.62
C TRP A 85 -0.38 -12.76 8.87
N PRO A 86 -0.82 -12.04 9.93
CA PRO A 86 -0.91 -10.59 10.04
C PRO A 86 0.44 -9.90 10.15
N LEU A 87 0.52 -8.64 9.69
CA LEU A 87 1.74 -7.84 9.86
C LEU A 87 2.05 -7.70 11.36
N PRO A 88 3.31 -7.89 11.78
CA PRO A 88 3.70 -7.67 13.17
C PRO A 88 3.58 -6.19 13.57
N PRO A 89 3.60 -5.87 14.87
CA PRO A 89 3.60 -4.47 15.32
C PRO A 89 4.79 -3.69 14.74
N GLY A 90 4.53 -2.48 14.24
CA GLY A 90 5.54 -1.70 13.55
C GLY A 90 4.97 -0.47 12.84
N THR A 91 5.87 0.39 12.38
CA THR A 91 5.52 1.48 11.45
C THR A 91 5.72 0.97 10.02
N TYR A 92 4.76 1.27 9.15
CA TYR A 92 4.79 0.85 7.76
C TYR A 92 4.46 2.02 6.83
N HIS A 93 4.96 1.92 5.61
CA HIS A 93 4.69 2.84 4.52
C HIS A 93 3.76 2.15 3.53
N VAL A 94 2.68 2.83 3.17
CA VAL A 94 1.77 2.41 2.11
C VAL A 94 2.07 3.29 0.91
N THR A 95 2.50 2.69 -0.20
CA THR A 95 3.02 3.42 -1.36
C THR A 95 2.32 3.03 -2.65
N LEU A 96 2.15 4.01 -3.54
CA LEU A 96 1.83 3.80 -4.95
C LEU A 96 3.14 3.90 -5.73
N ASN A 97 3.54 2.83 -6.42
CA ASN A 97 4.89 2.67 -7.00
C ASN A 97 4.84 2.47 -8.51
N GLY A 98 5.91 2.91 -9.18
CA GLY A 98 6.14 2.69 -10.60
C GLY A 98 6.77 1.33 -10.94
N GLN A 99 6.42 0.79 -12.11
CA GLN A 99 6.88 -0.46 -12.75
C GLN A 99 8.39 -0.76 -12.65
N ALA A 100 9.23 0.24 -12.83
CA ALA A 100 10.67 0.04 -13.02
C ALA A 100 11.42 0.18 -11.70
N PHE A 101 11.37 -0.86 -10.88
CA PHE A 101 12.02 -0.94 -9.58
C PHE A 101 11.44 0.03 -8.56
N VAL A 102 11.59 -0.38 -7.31
CA VAL A 102 11.13 0.20 -6.05
C VAL A 102 11.49 1.69 -5.80
N ASP A 103 12.11 2.35 -6.76
CA ASP A 103 12.70 3.68 -6.64
C ASP A 103 11.74 4.82 -7.02
N ILE A 104 10.67 4.54 -7.75
CA ILE A 104 9.65 5.55 -8.10
C ILE A 104 8.45 5.38 -7.18
N ILE A 105 8.34 6.30 -6.22
CA ILE A 105 7.16 6.45 -5.36
C ILE A 105 6.33 7.62 -5.88
N TYR A 106 5.15 7.32 -6.41
CA TYR A 106 4.20 8.33 -6.86
C TYR A 106 3.49 9.02 -5.70
N ALA A 107 3.07 8.24 -4.70
CA ALA A 107 2.41 8.72 -3.49
C ALA A 107 2.70 7.81 -2.30
N ARG A 108 2.60 8.36 -1.08
CA ARG A 108 2.83 7.61 0.18
C ARG A 108 1.93 8.07 1.32
N THR A 109 1.60 7.15 2.22
CA THR A 109 1.13 7.41 3.59
C THR A 109 1.85 6.48 4.56
N THR A 110 1.73 6.76 5.87
CA THR A 110 2.36 5.98 6.93
C THR A 110 1.31 5.50 7.91
N ILE A 111 1.35 4.21 8.23
CA ILE A 111 0.45 3.56 9.20
C ILE A 111 1.26 2.93 10.33
N THR A 112 0.61 2.64 11.45
CA THR A 112 1.21 1.92 12.59
C THR A 112 0.36 0.71 12.96
N ILE A 113 0.97 -0.47 12.96
CA ILE A 113 0.37 -1.68 13.52
C ILE A 113 0.75 -1.77 15.00
N VAL A 114 -0.25 -1.94 15.86
CA VAL A 114 -0.09 -2.08 17.31
C VAL A 114 -0.61 -3.43 17.78
N GLU A 115 -0.07 -3.95 18.89
CA GLU A 115 -0.65 -5.12 19.52
C GLU A 115 -2.11 -4.86 19.91
N GLU A 116 -2.94 -5.90 19.84
CA GLU A 116 -4.27 -5.84 20.44
C GLU A 116 -4.09 -5.56 21.93
N LYS A 117 -4.69 -4.48 22.44
CA LYS A 117 -4.67 -4.21 23.88
C LYS A 117 -5.37 -5.36 24.56
N GLY A 118 -4.61 -6.23 25.22
CA GLY A 118 -5.16 -7.30 26.03
C GLY A 118 -6.23 -6.75 26.95
N THR A 119 -7.44 -7.30 26.85
CA THR A 119 -8.50 -7.04 27.81
C THR A 119 -7.96 -7.38 29.19
N VAL A 120 -7.67 -6.35 29.98
CA VAL A 120 -7.37 -6.53 31.40
C VAL A 120 -8.66 -7.06 32.03
N SER A 121 -8.71 -8.36 32.29
CA SER A 121 -9.83 -8.97 32.98
C SER A 121 -9.85 -8.39 34.40
N PRO A 122 -10.92 -7.70 34.85
CA PRO A 122 -11.00 -7.25 36.22
C PRO A 122 -11.02 -8.48 37.13
N SER A 123 -10.04 -8.55 38.03
CA SER A 123 -9.97 -9.56 39.10
C SER A 123 -11.03 -9.30 40.17
#